data_AF-A0A1V4JVG6-F1
#
_entry.id   AF-A0A1V4JVG6-F1
#
_cell.length_a   1.000
_cell.length_b   1.000
_cell.length_c   1.000
_cell.angle_alpha   90.00
_cell.angle_beta   90.00
_cell.angle_gamma   90.00
#
_symmetry.space_group_name_H-M   'P 1'
#
loop_
_entity.id
_entity.type
_entity.pdbx_description
1 polymer ?
#
loop_
_entity_poly.entity_id
_entity_poly.type
_entity_poly.pdbx_seq_one_letter_code
_entity_poly.pdbx_strand_id
1 'polypeptide(L)'
;MGFVPAGRCGRCHPAKGRSQRIRHFCQSDFVFQGRILAQDVVGQEMRYEVEVTTSYRHHFPLVSREYVWVPNTCGCPPLRVGARYVLMARRHVNYERTLNRLLLRDDGYARPWTPREERLVRGAARHCPPRPP
;
A
#
# COMPACT_ATOMS: atom_id res chain seq x y z
N MET A 1 -11.64 -10.34 25.28
CA MET A 1 -12.90 -10.50 24.51
C MET A 1 -12.83 -9.61 23.29
N GLY A 2 -13.10 -10.17 22.12
CA GLY A 2 -13.09 -9.44 20.84
C GLY A 2 -12.70 -10.31 19.64
N PHE A 3 -13.17 -11.56 19.58
CA PHE A 3 -13.13 -12.32 18.32
C PHE A 3 -14.17 -11.70 17.38
N VAL A 4 -13.73 -11.05 16.30
CA VAL A 4 -14.61 -10.66 15.20
C VAL A 4 -14.85 -11.91 14.35
N PRO A 5 -16.10 -12.38 14.20
CA PRO A 5 -16.39 -13.58 13.42
C PRO A 5 -16.05 -13.33 11.95
N ALA A 6 -15.64 -14.39 11.24
CA ALA A 6 -15.56 -14.38 9.78
C ALA A 6 -16.98 -14.15 9.21
N GLY A 7 -17.31 -12.89 8.91
CA GLY A 7 -18.67 -12.49 8.53
C GLY A 7 -18.65 -11.34 7.53
N ARG A 8 -18.87 -11.68 6.25
CA ARG A 8 -19.12 -10.79 5.10
C ARG A 8 -18.08 -9.68 4.91
N CYS A 9 -17.06 -9.97 4.11
CA CYS A 9 -16.26 -8.90 3.51
C CYS A 9 -17.20 -7.96 2.74
N GLY A 10 -17.29 -6.71 3.20
CA GLY A 10 -18.03 -5.65 2.52
C GLY A 10 -17.34 -5.23 1.22
N ARG A 11 -17.94 -4.30 0.48
CA ARG A 11 -17.25 -3.68 -0.66
C ARG A 11 -16.01 -2.94 -0.14
N CYS A 12 -14.86 -3.16 -0.77
CA CYS A 12 -13.68 -2.34 -0.48
C CYS A 12 -13.93 -0.91 -0.95
N HIS A 13 -13.51 0.06 -0.13
CA HIS A 13 -13.60 1.48 -0.46
C HIS A 13 -12.20 2.09 -0.58
N PRO A 14 -11.40 1.67 -1.58
CA PRO A 14 -10.05 2.20 -1.74
C PRO A 14 -10.10 3.71 -1.98
N ALA A 15 -9.12 4.43 -1.43
CA ALA A 15 -8.98 5.86 -1.62
C ALA A 15 -8.97 6.22 -3.12
N LYS A 16 -9.81 7.20 -3.50
CA LYS A 16 -9.99 7.64 -4.90
C LYS A 16 -10.09 9.16 -5.03
N GLY A 17 -9.73 9.67 -6.20
CA GLY A 17 -9.79 11.09 -6.52
C GLY A 17 -8.52 11.87 -6.17
N ARG A 18 -8.45 13.12 -6.64
CA ARG A 18 -7.25 13.98 -6.54
C ARG A 18 -6.87 14.26 -5.09
N SER A 19 -7.83 14.69 -4.26
CA SER A 19 -7.56 15.07 -2.87
C SER A 19 -7.06 13.89 -2.05
N GLN A 20 -7.66 12.71 -2.22
CA GLN A 20 -7.20 11.50 -1.54
C GLN A 20 -5.81 11.05 -2.05
N ARG A 21 -5.53 11.14 -3.35
CA ARG A 21 -4.19 10.85 -3.88
C ARG A 21 -3.13 11.73 -3.21
N ILE A 22 -3.35 13.05 -3.16
CA ILE A 22 -2.40 13.98 -2.55
C ILE A 22 -2.25 13.68 -1.04
N ARG A 23 -3.38 13.51 -0.33
CA ARG A 23 -3.38 13.19 1.10
C ARG A 23 -2.57 11.93 1.41
N HIS A 24 -2.88 10.83 0.72
CA HIS A 24 -2.18 9.56 0.93
C HIS A 24 -0.71 9.66 0.49
N PHE A 25 -0.39 10.39 -0.58
CA PHE A 25 1.00 10.59 -1.00
C PHE A 25 1.81 11.28 0.10
N CYS A 26 1.29 12.38 0.66
CA CYS A 26 2.02 13.15 1.68
C CYS A 26 2.10 12.43 3.04
N GLN A 27 1.12 11.59 3.36
CA GLN A 27 1.07 10.89 4.66
C GLN A 27 1.74 9.51 4.66
N SER A 28 1.99 8.92 3.50
CA SER A 28 2.57 7.57 3.39
C SER A 28 4.09 7.61 3.34
N ASP A 29 4.75 6.72 4.07
CA ASP A 29 6.21 6.65 4.12
C ASP A 29 6.81 6.09 2.82
N PHE A 30 6.02 5.29 2.09
CA PHE A 30 6.38 4.68 0.82
C PHE A 30 5.28 4.91 -0.21
N VAL A 31 5.65 5.37 -1.39
CA VAL A 31 4.80 5.48 -2.58
C VAL A 31 5.57 4.91 -3.74
N PHE A 32 5.09 3.79 -4.28
CA PHE A 32 5.79 3.07 -5.32
C PHE A 32 4.82 2.37 -6.27
N GLN A 33 5.30 2.11 -7.47
CA GLN A 33 4.71 1.19 -8.41
C GLN A 33 5.26 -0.20 -8.14
N GLY A 34 4.38 -1.19 -8.06
CA GLY A 34 4.79 -2.58 -8.01
C GLY A 34 3.84 -3.54 -8.70
N ARG A 35 4.37 -4.70 -9.08
CA ARG A 35 3.61 -5.84 -9.60
C ARG A 35 3.36 -6.84 -8.48
N ILE A 36 2.12 -7.26 -8.30
CA ILE A 36 1.79 -8.28 -7.30
C ILE A 36 2.25 -9.63 -7.85
N LEU A 37 3.11 -10.33 -7.12
CA LEU A 37 3.67 -11.62 -7.49
C LEU A 37 2.91 -12.78 -6.83
N ALA A 38 2.61 -12.63 -5.55
CA ALA A 38 1.90 -13.62 -4.75
C ALA A 38 1.04 -12.93 -3.68
N GLN A 39 0.09 -13.68 -3.13
CA GLN A 39 -0.71 -13.27 -1.97
C GLN A 39 -0.87 -14.46 -1.03
N ASP A 40 -0.74 -14.21 0.27
CA ASP A 40 -0.91 -15.20 1.33
C ASP A 40 -1.77 -14.60 2.45
N VAL A 41 -2.56 -15.45 3.12
CA VAL A 41 -3.17 -15.10 4.41
C VAL A 41 -2.21 -15.52 5.52
N VAL A 42 -1.79 -14.58 6.37
CA VAL A 42 -0.91 -14.84 7.50
C VAL A 42 -1.60 -14.38 8.79
N GLY A 43 -2.12 -15.33 9.57
CA GLY A 43 -2.92 -15.03 10.75
C GLY A 43 -4.21 -14.27 10.38
N GLN A 44 -4.30 -13.01 10.78
CA GLN A 44 -5.44 -12.12 10.47
C GLN A 44 -5.10 -11.05 9.42
N GLU A 45 -3.95 -11.16 8.78
CA GLU A 45 -3.46 -10.19 7.80
C GLU A 45 -3.31 -10.85 6.42
N MET A 46 -3.48 -10.06 5.37
CA MET A 46 -3.08 -10.43 4.02
C MET A 46 -1.66 -9.92 3.77
N ARG A 47 -0.82 -10.79 3.23
CA ARG A 47 0.54 -10.46 2.81
C ARG A 47 0.64 -10.58 1.31
N TYR A 48 1.12 -9.54 0.66
CA TYR A 48 1.39 -9.50 -0.78
C TYR A 48 2.89 -9.46 -1.01
N GLU A 49 3.37 -10.35 -1.87
CA GLU A 49 4.71 -10.24 -2.43
C GLU A 49 4.65 -9.30 -3.63
N VAL A 50 5.48 -8.24 -3.61
CA VAL A 50 5.42 -7.19 -4.61
C VAL A 50 6.81 -6.96 -5.21
N GLU A 51 6.89 -7.03 -6.53
CA GLU A 51 8.05 -6.58 -7.29
C GLU A 51 7.97 -5.06 -7.46
N VAL A 52 8.89 -4.32 -6.84
CA VAL A 52 8.96 -2.86 -6.91
C VAL A 52 9.60 -2.45 -8.22
N THR A 53 8.86 -1.71 -9.05
CA THR A 53 9.35 -1.22 -10.35
C THR A 53 9.85 0.22 -10.26
N THR A 54 9.10 1.09 -9.59
CA THR A 54 9.39 2.54 -9.55
C THR A 54 9.07 3.08 -8.17
N SER A 55 10.02 3.75 -7.53
CA SER A 55 9.78 4.47 -6.28
C SER A 55 9.51 5.95 -6.55
N TYR A 56 8.38 6.48 -6.07
CA TYR A 56 8.02 7.90 -6.17
C TYR A 56 8.33 8.65 -4.88
N ARG A 57 8.24 7.96 -3.74
CA ARG A 57 8.57 8.47 -2.41
C ARG A 57 8.96 7.28 -1.55
N HIS A 58 10.04 7.40 -0.80
CA HIS A 58 10.42 6.39 0.17
C HIS A 58 11.21 7.04 1.29
N HIS A 59 10.96 6.63 2.52
CA HIS A 59 11.74 7.07 3.69
C HIS A 59 13.01 6.24 3.87
N PHE A 60 12.95 4.94 3.54
CA PHE A 60 14.09 4.03 3.51
C PHE A 60 14.18 3.35 2.14
N PRO A 61 15.36 2.84 1.74
CA PRO A 61 15.51 2.13 0.47
C PRO A 61 14.49 0.99 0.36
N LEU A 62 13.73 0.97 -0.73
CA LEU A 62 12.92 -0.18 -1.12
C LEU A 62 13.81 -1.13 -1.91
N VAL A 63 13.73 -2.43 -1.62
CA VAL A 63 14.37 -3.45 -2.43
C VAL A 63 13.47 -3.87 -3.59
N SER A 64 14.02 -4.61 -4.56
CA SER A 64 13.25 -5.05 -5.75
C SER A 64 12.06 -5.95 -5.41
N ARG A 65 12.10 -6.66 -4.27
CA ARG A 65 11.04 -7.55 -3.80
C ARG A 65 10.68 -7.25 -2.35
N GLU A 66 9.48 -6.73 -2.15
CA GLU A 66 8.97 -6.30 -0.85
C GLU A 66 7.73 -7.08 -0.44
N TYR A 67 7.50 -7.18 0.88
CA TYR A 67 6.25 -7.71 1.44
C TYR A 67 5.35 -6.58 1.93
N VAL A 68 4.18 -6.45 1.31
CA VAL A 68 3.14 -5.49 1.69
C VAL A 68 2.08 -6.20 2.51
N TRP A 69 1.84 -5.70 3.71
CA TRP A 69 0.89 -6.24 4.68
C TRP A 69 -0.38 -5.40 4.67
N VAL A 70 -1.52 -6.08 4.78
CA VAL A 70 -2.84 -5.49 4.84
C VAL A 70 -3.54 -6.07 6.07
N PRO A 71 -4.05 -5.23 7.00
CA PRO A 71 -4.57 -5.69 8.29
C PRO A 71 -6.03 -6.20 8.18
N ASN A 72 -6.30 -7.02 7.16
CA ASN A 72 -7.54 -7.75 6.97
C ASN A 72 -7.30 -8.98 6.12
N THR A 73 -8.21 -9.96 6.21
CA THR A 73 -8.24 -11.16 5.36
C THR A 73 -9.20 -11.03 4.17
N CYS A 74 -9.84 -9.86 4.00
CA CYS A 74 -10.83 -9.59 2.96
C CYS A 74 -10.23 -9.19 1.61
N GLY A 75 -8.91 -9.00 1.53
CA GLY A 75 -8.24 -8.54 0.32
C GLY A 75 -8.64 -7.11 -0.06
N CYS A 76 -8.89 -6.25 0.93
CA CYS A 76 -9.11 -4.81 0.69
C CYS A 76 -7.83 -4.03 0.97
N PRO A 77 -7.35 -3.19 0.04
CA PRO A 77 -7.89 -2.93 -1.30
C PRO A 77 -7.68 -4.11 -2.28
N PRO A 78 -8.52 -4.25 -3.33
CA PRO A 78 -8.49 -5.40 -4.22
C PRO A 78 -7.24 -5.43 -5.11
N LEU A 79 -6.28 -6.25 -4.71
CA LEU A 79 -5.03 -6.49 -5.41
C LEU A 79 -5.07 -7.84 -6.13
N ARG A 80 -4.73 -7.86 -7.42
CA ARG A 80 -4.68 -9.07 -8.24
C ARG A 80 -3.23 -9.45 -8.53
N VAL A 81 -2.91 -10.71 -8.32
CA VAL A 81 -1.64 -11.32 -8.76
C VAL A 81 -1.45 -11.08 -10.26
N GLY A 82 -0.23 -10.73 -10.64
CA GLY A 82 0.17 -10.39 -12.01
C GLY A 82 -0.12 -8.95 -12.43
N ALA A 83 -0.98 -8.21 -11.72
CA ALA A 83 -1.31 -6.83 -12.06
C ALA A 83 -0.37 -5.82 -11.39
N ARG A 84 -0.22 -4.67 -12.04
CA ARG A 84 0.60 -3.55 -11.58
C ARG A 84 -0.26 -2.50 -10.89
N TYR A 85 0.23 -1.98 -9.77
CA TYR A 85 -0.46 -1.00 -8.95
C TYR A 85 0.49 0.11 -8.52
N VAL A 86 -0.07 1.29 -8.26
CA VAL A 86 0.56 2.28 -7.38
C VAL A 86 0.05 2.02 -5.97
N LEU A 87 0.97 1.80 -5.04
CA LEU A 87 0.70 1.52 -3.64
C LEU A 87 1.26 2.66 -2.79
N MET A 88 0.48 3.11 -1.81
CA MET A 88 0.92 4.07 -0.80
C MET A 88 0.83 3.40 0.57
N ALA A 89 2.00 3.03 1.10
CA ALA A 89 2.14 2.25 2.32
C ALA A 89 2.82 3.07 3.41
N ARG A 90 2.52 2.72 4.67
CA ARG A 90 3.19 3.27 5.84
C ARG A 90 4.19 2.26 6.38
N ARG A 91 5.23 2.76 7.04
CA ARG A 91 6.08 1.93 7.87
C ARG A 91 5.25 1.48 9.07
N HIS A 92 5.22 0.18 9.31
CA HIS A 92 4.70 -0.37 10.54
C HIS A 92 5.76 -1.23 11.20
N VAL A 93 5.96 -1.01 12.49
CA VAL A 93 6.82 -1.84 13.30
C VAL A 93 5.90 -2.78 14.07
N ASN A 94 6.09 -4.10 13.89
CA ASN A 94 5.31 -5.11 14.60
C ASN A 94 5.46 -4.97 16.14
N TYR A 95 4.58 -5.60 16.91
CA TYR A 95 4.59 -5.64 18.38
C TYR A 95 5.95 -6.00 18.98
N GLU A 96 6.68 -6.93 18.35
CA GLU A 96 8.04 -7.34 18.75
C GLU A 96 9.14 -6.33 18.41
N ARG A 97 8.80 -5.21 17.77
CA ARG A 97 9.71 -4.15 17.32
C ARG A 97 10.82 -4.57 16.34
N THR A 98 10.75 -5.77 15.78
CA THR A 98 11.86 -6.38 15.02
C THR A 98 11.80 -6.13 13.51
N LEU A 99 10.64 -5.82 12.92
CA LEU A 99 10.48 -5.79 11.47
C LEU A 99 9.84 -4.49 10.97
N ASN A 100 10.53 -3.83 10.04
CA ASN A 100 9.99 -2.72 9.24
C ASN A 100 9.10 -3.31 8.14
N ARG A 101 7.80 -3.36 8.38
CA ARG A 101 6.83 -3.86 7.40
C ARG A 101 6.21 -2.71 6.63
N LEU A 102 5.91 -2.94 5.35
CA LEU A 102 5.13 -2.00 4.54
C LEU A 102 3.65 -2.29 4.78
N LEU A 103 2.97 -1.44 5.52
CA LEU A 103 1.54 -1.58 5.83
C LEU A 103 0.70 -0.77 4.85
N LEU A 104 -0.11 -1.45 4.06
CA LEU A 104 -1.16 -0.88 3.25
C LEU A 104 -2.48 -1.01 4.02
N ARG A 105 -3.06 0.14 4.41
CA ARG A 105 -4.36 0.16 5.07
C ARG A 105 -5.45 -0.36 4.14
N ASP A 106 -6.52 -0.86 4.72
CA ASP A 106 -7.73 -1.32 4.02
C ASP A 106 -8.43 -0.22 3.22
N ASP A 107 -8.42 1.01 3.75
CA ASP A 107 -8.83 2.26 3.10
C ASP A 107 -7.70 2.93 2.29
N GLY A 108 -6.56 2.24 2.16
CA GLY A 108 -5.34 2.76 1.57
C GLY A 108 -5.46 3.11 0.08
N TYR A 109 -4.48 3.87 -0.39
CA TYR A 109 -4.39 4.21 -1.80
C TYR A 109 -3.67 3.08 -2.56
N ALA A 110 -4.47 2.23 -3.19
CA ALA A 110 -4.00 1.24 -4.15
C ALA A 110 -4.81 1.37 -5.43
N ARG A 111 -4.13 1.73 -6.53
CA ARG A 111 -4.79 1.96 -7.83
C ARG A 111 -4.05 1.19 -8.93
N PRO A 112 -4.77 0.56 -9.87
CA PRO A 112 -4.14 -0.05 -11.03
C PRO A 112 -3.23 0.97 -11.73
N TRP A 113 -2.03 0.52 -12.06
CA TRP A 113 -1.06 1.36 -12.74
C TRP A 113 -1.52 1.63 -14.18
N THR A 114 -1.43 2.89 -14.58
CA THR A 114 -1.64 3.33 -15.97
C THR A 114 -0.70 4.53 -16.22
N PRO A 115 -0.37 4.85 -17.48
CA PRO A 115 0.40 6.06 -17.79
C PRO A 115 -0.26 7.35 -17.28
N ARG A 116 -1.60 7.37 -17.19
CA ARG A 116 -2.34 8.46 -16.57
C ARG A 116 -2.10 8.52 -15.07
N GLU A 117 -2.21 7.40 -14.37
CA GLU A 117 -1.99 7.37 -12.92
C GLU A 117 -0.55 7.71 -12.55
N GLU A 118 0.43 7.27 -13.34
CA GLU A 118 1.84 7.65 -13.16
C GLU A 118 2.02 9.18 -13.17
N ARG A 119 1.50 9.86 -14.20
CA ARG A 119 1.57 11.33 -14.28
C ARG A 119 0.90 12.00 -13.08
N LEU A 120 -0.24 11.46 -12.63
CA LEU A 120 -0.98 12.02 -11.50
C LEU A 120 -0.26 11.83 -10.16
N VAL A 121 0.42 10.70 -9.97
CA VAL A 121 1.21 10.41 -8.76
C VAL A 121 2.47 11.26 -8.72
N ARG A 122 3.18 11.42 -9.84
CA ARG A 122 4.30 12.37 -9.95
C ARG A 122 3.84 13.81 -9.70
N GLY A 123 2.65 14.18 -10.17
CA GLY A 123 2.05 15.48 -9.87
C GLY A 123 1.73 15.67 -8.38
N ALA A 124 1.31 14.61 -7.68
CA ALA A 124 1.04 14.66 -6.24
C ALA A 124 2.30 14.99 -5.42
N ALA A 125 3.48 14.54 -5.87
CA ALA A 125 4.76 14.84 -5.21
C ALA A 125 5.03 16.36 -5.06
N ARG A 126 4.55 17.18 -6.01
CA ARG A 126 4.71 18.64 -5.98
C ARG A 126 3.90 19.34 -4.89
N HIS A 127 2.92 18.64 -4.30
CA HIS A 127 2.03 19.18 -3.27
C HIS A 127 2.47 18.81 -1.85
N CYS A 128 3.48 17.96 -1.69
CA CYS A 128 3.93 17.51 -0.39
C CYS A 128 5.26 18.19 -0.03
N PRO A 129 5.41 18.71 1.20
CA PRO A 129 6.70 19.20 1.63
C PRO A 129 7.72 18.04 1.63
N PRO A 130 9.01 18.32 1.35
CA PRO A 130 10.06 17.35 1.61
C PRO A 130 9.99 16.98 3.10
N ARG A 131 10.01 15.68 3.41
CA ARG A 131 10.06 15.26 4.81
C ARG A 131 11.49 15.42 5.32
N PRO A 132 11.67 15.96 6.54
CA PRO A 132 12.98 15.92 7.18
C PRO A 132 13.46 14.47 7.32
N PRO A 133 14.78 14.23 7.22
CA PRO A 133 15.40 12.91 7.37
C PRO A 133 15.23 12.32 8.77
#